data_AF-A0A2K8L3E1-F1
#
_entry.id   AF-A0A2K8L3E1-F1
#
_cell.length_a   1.000
_cell.length_b   1.000
_cell.length_c   1.000
_cell.angle_alpha   90.00
_cell.angle_beta   90.00
_cell.angle_gamma   90.00
#
_symmetry.space_group_name_H-M   'P 1'
#
loop_
_entity.id
_entity.type
_entity.pdbx_description
1 polymer ?
#
loop_
_entity_poly.entity_id
_entity_poly.type
_entity_poly.pdbx_seq_one_letter_code
_entity_poly.pdbx_strand_id
1 'polypeptide(L)'
;MLTFNSTNDRWQTRCRGAVMVEFAIITPLLILLVFGITELGRALYQENILTQAVQTGARYMARVPDILDVDNNCAQQAGWSAAETAAKNIIVYGTVETGTTPLLPNLATANVTITSAVSTDAGVTISACIISIHAEADFAGIFGPEYSIPPIPFIGSTGTGGLSAITLNAETQERYTGE
;
A
#
# COMPACT_ATOMS: atom_id res chain seq x y z
N MET A 1 59.38 43.92 -43.99
CA MET A 1 58.57 43.87 -42.76
C MET A 1 57.22 43.32 -43.14
N LEU A 2 56.97 42.02 -42.93
CA LEU A 2 55.75 41.34 -43.36
C LEU A 2 54.77 41.31 -42.18
N THR A 3 53.64 42.01 -42.30
CA THR A 3 52.57 42.01 -41.31
C THR A 3 51.61 40.85 -41.60
N PHE A 4 51.61 39.83 -40.73
CA PHE A 4 50.58 38.78 -40.74
C PHE A 4 49.29 39.35 -40.14
N ASN A 5 48.23 39.40 -40.95
CA ASN A 5 46.90 39.77 -40.51
C ASN A 5 46.20 38.53 -39.93
N SER A 6 46.00 38.52 -38.61
CA SER A 6 45.32 37.45 -37.88
C SER A 6 43.81 37.65 -37.97
N THR A 7 43.14 36.89 -38.83
CA THR A 7 41.67 36.74 -38.81
C THR A 7 41.32 35.50 -37.98
N ASN A 8 41.03 35.66 -36.69
CA ASN A 8 40.39 34.61 -35.91
C ASN A 8 39.51 35.24 -34.83
N ASP A 9 38.20 34.96 -34.91
CA ASP A 9 37.26 34.74 -33.79
C ASP A 9 35.79 34.95 -34.21
N ARG A 10 35.27 34.09 -35.09
CA ARG A 10 33.81 34.04 -35.39
C ARG A 10 33.14 32.69 -35.09
N TRP A 11 33.78 31.81 -34.31
CA TRP A 11 33.30 30.44 -34.10
C TRP A 11 32.84 30.09 -32.68
N GLN A 12 32.87 31.02 -31.71
CA GLN A 12 32.52 30.69 -30.31
C GLN A 12 31.02 30.83 -29.94
N THR A 13 30.16 31.36 -30.81
CA THR A 13 28.73 31.58 -30.49
C THR A 13 27.80 30.39 -30.76
N ARG A 14 28.28 29.30 -31.38
CA ARG A 14 27.42 28.15 -31.77
C ARG A 14 27.22 27.08 -30.70
N CYS A 15 28.02 27.05 -29.63
CA CYS A 15 27.93 25.98 -28.62
C CYS A 15 26.80 26.18 -27.58
N ARG A 16 26.21 27.39 -27.48
CA ARG A 16 25.20 27.68 -26.45
C ARG A 16 23.81 27.06 -26.72
N GLY A 17 23.47 26.80 -27.99
CA GLY A 17 22.18 26.20 -28.37
C GLY A 17 22.15 24.67 -28.28
N ALA A 18 23.28 24.02 -28.58
CA ALA A 18 23.39 22.56 -28.60
C ALA A 18 23.13 21.92 -27.23
N VAL A 19 23.67 22.53 -26.16
CA VAL A 19 23.50 22.05 -24.77
C VAL A 19 22.03 22.07 -24.33
N MET A 20 21.25 23.08 -24.74
CA MET A 20 19.81 23.13 -24.41
C MET A 20 19.02 22.02 -25.12
N VAL A 21 19.40 21.65 -26.34
CA VAL A 21 18.74 20.59 -27.11
C VAL A 21 19.07 19.20 -26.54
N GLU A 22 20.32 18.97 -26.15
CA GLU A 22 20.73 17.71 -25.51
C GLU A 22 19.98 17.50 -24.18
N PHE A 23 19.88 18.55 -23.35
CA PHE A 23 19.10 18.49 -22.13
C PHE A 23 17.61 18.25 -22.38
N ALA A 24 17.02 18.88 -23.40
CA ALA A 24 15.61 18.72 -23.75
C ALA A 24 15.25 17.27 -24.13
N ILE A 25 16.20 16.50 -24.68
CA ILE A 25 15.98 15.09 -25.04
C ILE A 25 16.15 14.16 -23.82
N ILE A 26 17.08 14.46 -22.92
CA ILE A 26 17.34 13.62 -21.72
C ILE A 26 16.28 13.86 -20.63
N THR A 27 15.81 15.10 -20.50
CA THR A 27 14.83 15.51 -19.48
C THR A 27 13.55 14.65 -19.45
N PRO A 28 12.85 14.36 -20.56
CA PRO A 28 11.65 13.52 -20.51
C PRO A 28 11.92 12.10 -20.01
N LEU A 29 13.09 11.52 -20.34
CA LEU A 29 13.51 10.22 -19.82
C LEU A 29 13.75 10.27 -18.30
N LEU A 30 14.41 11.34 -17.83
CA LEU A 30 14.70 11.53 -16.42
C LEU A 30 13.41 11.72 -15.61
N ILE A 31 12.47 12.51 -16.12
CA ILE A 31 11.15 12.72 -15.52
C ILE A 31 10.40 11.38 -15.40
N LEU A 32 10.37 10.57 -16.47
CA LEU A 32 9.74 9.25 -16.46
C LEU A 32 10.36 8.34 -15.39
N LEU A 33 11.68 8.30 -15.30
CA LEU A 33 12.41 7.48 -14.32
C LEU A 33 12.11 7.93 -12.88
N VAL A 34 12.09 9.24 -12.62
CA VAL A 34 11.74 9.79 -11.30
C VAL A 34 10.31 9.40 -10.92
N PHE A 35 9.34 9.60 -11.82
CA PHE A 35 7.96 9.21 -11.56
C PHE A 35 7.81 7.71 -11.31
N GLY A 36 8.52 6.88 -12.08
CA GLY A 36 8.52 5.43 -11.89
C GLY A 36 9.03 5.01 -10.51
N ILE A 37 10.15 5.60 -10.06
CA ILE A 37 10.71 5.32 -8.72
C ILE A 37 9.79 5.84 -7.62
N THR A 38 9.21 7.04 -7.78
CA THR A 38 8.31 7.60 -6.76
C THR A 38 7.04 6.78 -6.60
N GLU A 39 6.47 6.26 -7.69
CA GLU A 39 5.25 5.46 -7.63
C GLU A 39 5.53 4.09 -6.99
N LEU A 40 6.66 3.46 -7.31
CA LEU A 40 7.11 2.23 -6.66
C LEU A 40 7.34 2.44 -5.16
N GLY A 41 8.02 3.53 -4.78
CA GLY A 41 8.25 3.86 -3.37
C GLY A 41 6.94 4.08 -2.60
N ARG A 42 5.97 4.71 -3.24
CA ARG A 42 4.64 4.93 -2.67
C ARG A 42 3.84 3.63 -2.52
N ALA A 43 3.94 2.70 -3.47
CA ALA A 43 3.31 1.38 -3.38
C ALA A 43 3.85 0.57 -2.19
N LEU A 44 5.18 0.51 -2.05
CA LEU A 44 5.82 -0.16 -0.91
C LEU A 44 5.46 0.48 0.43
N TYR A 45 5.32 1.82 0.46
CA TYR A 45 4.88 2.53 1.66
C TYR A 45 3.46 2.14 2.08
N GLN A 46 2.53 2.08 1.12
CA GLN A 46 1.14 1.67 1.39
C GLN A 46 1.06 0.23 1.89
N GLU A 47 1.77 -0.71 1.24
CA GLU A 47 1.81 -2.11 1.68
C GLU A 47 2.34 -2.27 3.11
N ASN A 48 3.39 -1.52 3.46
CA ASN A 48 3.93 -1.55 4.81
C ASN A 48 2.96 -1.01 5.87
N ILE A 49 2.16 0.02 5.55
CA ILE A 49 1.13 0.52 6.48
C ILE A 49 0.01 -0.51 6.60
N LEU A 50 -0.48 -1.05 5.48
CA LEU A 50 -1.56 -2.02 5.48
C LEU A 50 -1.19 -3.26 6.31
N THR A 51 0.02 -3.78 6.12
CA THR A 51 0.54 -4.92 6.90
C THR A 51 0.62 -4.62 8.39
N GLN A 52 1.12 -3.44 8.77
CA GLN A 52 1.20 -3.04 10.18
C GLN A 52 -0.18 -2.82 10.81
N ALA A 53 -1.13 -2.25 10.07
CA ALA A 53 -2.49 -2.04 10.53
C ALA A 53 -3.21 -3.37 10.78
N VAL A 54 -3.11 -4.31 9.82
CA VAL A 54 -3.64 -5.67 9.94
C VAL A 54 -3.02 -6.40 11.13
N GLN A 55 -1.70 -6.33 11.32
CA GLN A 55 -1.03 -6.91 12.49
C GLN A 55 -1.53 -6.32 13.82
N THR A 56 -1.76 -5.01 13.86
CA THR A 56 -2.27 -4.34 15.06
C THR A 56 -3.70 -4.78 15.38
N GLY A 57 -4.55 -4.91 14.36
CA GLY A 57 -5.91 -5.45 14.50
C GLY A 57 -5.92 -6.90 14.97
N ALA A 58 -5.03 -7.73 14.46
CA ALA A 58 -4.94 -9.14 14.86
C ALA A 58 -4.46 -9.29 16.31
N ARG A 59 -3.46 -8.51 16.72
CA ARG A 59 -3.00 -8.46 18.11
C ARG A 59 -4.08 -7.95 19.07
N TYR A 60 -4.92 -7.03 18.62
CA TYR A 60 -6.07 -6.58 19.39
C TYR A 60 -7.07 -7.74 19.58
N MET A 61 -7.51 -8.38 18.50
CA MET A 61 -8.42 -9.53 18.56
C MET A 61 -7.86 -10.67 19.40
N ALA A 62 -6.56 -10.96 19.31
CA ALA A 62 -5.89 -12.01 20.08
C ALA A 62 -5.94 -11.79 21.61
N ARG A 63 -6.20 -10.57 22.07
CA ARG A 63 -6.18 -10.18 23.49
C ARG A 63 -7.54 -9.79 24.05
N VAL A 64 -8.56 -9.61 23.22
CA VAL A 64 -9.90 -9.27 23.70
C VAL A 64 -10.43 -10.50 24.45
N PRO A 65 -10.89 -10.35 25.71
CA PRO A 65 -11.41 -11.46 26.49
C PRO A 65 -12.75 -11.95 25.94
N ASP A 66 -13.04 -13.24 26.16
CA ASP A 66 -14.36 -13.85 25.93
C ASP A 66 -14.93 -13.71 24.50
N ILE A 67 -14.08 -13.63 23.46
CA ILE A 67 -14.55 -13.59 22.06
C ILE A 67 -14.58 -14.98 21.40
N LEU A 68 -13.80 -15.93 21.92
CA LEU A 68 -13.70 -17.30 21.43
C LEU A 68 -13.71 -18.29 22.60
N ASP A 69 -14.45 -19.38 22.42
CA ASP A 69 -14.42 -20.52 23.34
C ASP A 69 -13.31 -21.49 22.90
N VAL A 70 -12.20 -21.47 23.64
CA VAL A 70 -11.00 -22.27 23.33
C VAL A 70 -11.24 -23.76 23.54
N ASP A 71 -12.14 -24.12 24.46
CA ASP A 71 -12.50 -25.52 24.75
C ASP A 71 -13.48 -26.08 23.72
N ASN A 72 -14.28 -25.22 23.07
CA ASN A 72 -15.28 -25.59 22.07
C ASN A 72 -14.89 -25.17 20.64
N ASN A 73 -13.76 -25.67 20.14
CA ASN A 73 -13.34 -25.53 18.74
C ASN A 73 -13.31 -24.06 18.25
N CYS A 74 -12.90 -23.13 19.12
CA CYS A 74 -12.86 -21.69 18.82
C CYS A 74 -14.21 -21.14 18.38
N ALA A 75 -15.29 -21.57 19.01
CA ALA A 75 -16.63 -21.08 18.72
C ALA A 75 -16.74 -19.59 19.10
N GLN A 76 -17.22 -18.79 18.15
CA GLN A 76 -17.43 -17.35 18.34
C GLN A 76 -18.47 -17.09 19.43
N GLN A 77 -18.11 -16.24 20.40
CA GLN A 77 -18.96 -15.85 21.52
C GLN A 77 -19.65 -14.51 21.26
N ALA A 78 -20.53 -14.09 22.18
CA ALA A 78 -21.30 -12.85 22.06
C ALA A 78 -20.44 -11.59 21.86
N GLY A 79 -19.20 -11.59 22.37
CA GLY A 79 -18.25 -10.48 22.22
C GLY A 79 -17.65 -10.34 20.81
N TRP A 80 -17.76 -11.36 19.96
CA TRP A 80 -17.09 -11.41 18.65
C TRP A 80 -17.45 -10.22 17.75
N SER A 81 -18.73 -9.91 17.59
CA SER A 81 -19.17 -8.84 16.66
C SER A 81 -18.68 -7.45 17.08
N ALA A 82 -18.64 -7.17 18.39
CA ALA A 82 -18.12 -5.91 18.92
C ALA A 82 -16.60 -5.83 18.74
N ALA A 83 -15.89 -6.92 19.02
CA ALA A 83 -14.44 -7.00 18.83
C ALA A 83 -14.06 -6.88 17.36
N GLU A 84 -14.80 -7.53 16.45
CA GLU A 84 -14.61 -7.44 15.01
C GLU A 84 -14.80 -6.01 14.51
N THR A 85 -15.81 -5.29 15.00
CA THR A 85 -16.05 -3.89 14.64
C THR A 85 -14.89 -3.00 15.10
N ALA A 86 -14.44 -3.17 16.35
CA ALA A 86 -13.30 -2.43 16.88
C ALA A 86 -12.00 -2.75 16.13
N ALA A 87 -11.76 -4.03 15.79
CA ALA A 87 -10.60 -4.45 15.01
C ALA A 87 -10.61 -3.84 13.61
N LYS A 88 -11.76 -3.85 12.92
CA LYS A 88 -11.93 -3.18 11.63
C LYS A 88 -11.67 -1.68 11.73
N ASN A 89 -12.14 -1.02 12.78
CA ASN A 89 -11.86 0.40 13.01
C ASN A 89 -10.37 0.66 13.27
N ILE A 90 -9.68 -0.20 14.03
CA ILE A 90 -8.24 -0.09 14.27
C ILE A 90 -7.47 -0.23 12.95
N ILE A 91 -7.84 -1.19 12.10
CA ILE A 91 -7.17 -1.44 10.82
C ILE A 91 -7.39 -0.28 9.84
N VAL A 92 -8.61 0.26 9.79
CA VAL A 92 -8.96 1.29 8.81
C VAL A 92 -8.61 2.69 9.28
N TYR A 93 -8.86 3.03 10.54
CA TYR A 93 -8.75 4.40 11.08
C TYR A 93 -7.63 4.57 12.12
N GLY A 94 -7.06 3.48 12.63
CA GLY A 94 -6.10 3.53 13.73
C GLY A 94 -6.74 3.81 15.10
N THR A 95 -8.07 3.76 15.21
CA THR A 95 -8.84 4.02 16.43
C THR A 95 -9.83 2.89 16.69
N VAL A 96 -10.22 2.67 17.95
CA VAL A 96 -11.28 1.70 18.30
C VAL A 96 -12.68 2.17 17.85
N GLU A 97 -12.86 3.48 17.78
CA GLU A 97 -14.09 4.13 17.31
C GLU A 97 -14.07 4.35 15.80
N THR A 98 -15.25 4.56 15.23
CA THR A 98 -15.39 4.93 13.82
C THR A 98 -14.72 6.26 13.54
N GLY A 99 -13.70 6.24 12.71
CA GLY A 99 -13.01 7.43 12.23
C GLY A 99 -13.65 7.99 10.97
N THR A 100 -13.25 9.20 10.59
CA THR A 100 -13.67 9.85 9.33
C THR A 100 -12.58 9.80 8.26
N THR A 101 -11.33 9.50 8.62
CA THR A 101 -10.18 9.49 7.70
C THR A 101 -9.46 8.14 7.77
N PRO A 102 -9.51 7.31 6.72
CA PRO A 102 -8.80 6.04 6.71
C PRO A 102 -7.28 6.25 6.61
N LEU A 103 -6.51 5.31 7.16
CA LEU A 103 -5.04 5.29 7.14
C LEU A 103 -4.48 5.19 5.72
N LEU A 104 -5.19 4.48 4.85
CA LEU A 104 -4.90 4.38 3.43
C LEU A 104 -6.11 4.85 2.62
N PRO A 105 -5.89 5.50 1.46
CA PRO A 105 -6.97 5.71 0.52
C PRO A 105 -7.53 4.38 0.01
N ASN A 106 -8.81 4.35 -0.35
CA ASN A 106 -9.51 3.16 -0.84
C ASN A 106 -9.54 1.97 0.13
N LEU A 107 -9.15 2.17 1.40
CA LEU A 107 -9.32 1.19 2.47
C LEU A 107 -10.63 1.48 3.20
N ALA A 108 -11.52 0.49 3.25
CA ALA A 108 -12.76 0.56 4.01
C ALA A 108 -12.92 -0.69 4.89
N THR A 109 -13.80 -0.59 5.89
CA THR A 109 -14.11 -1.70 6.82
C THR A 109 -14.73 -2.90 6.11
N ALA A 110 -15.29 -2.70 4.91
CA ALA A 110 -15.81 -3.76 4.04
C ALA A 110 -14.71 -4.61 3.38
N ASN A 111 -13.50 -4.07 3.22
CA ASN A 111 -12.37 -4.77 2.59
C ASN A 111 -11.55 -5.60 3.59
N VAL A 112 -11.99 -5.68 4.85
CA VAL A 112 -11.33 -6.42 5.92
C VAL A 112 -12.18 -7.63 6.29
N THR A 113 -11.61 -8.82 6.19
CA THR A 113 -12.22 -10.08 6.61
C THR A 113 -11.45 -10.66 7.79
N ILE A 114 -12.17 -11.09 8.82
CA ILE A 114 -11.62 -11.68 10.03
C ILE A 114 -12.23 -13.05 10.20
N THR A 115 -11.38 -14.06 10.37
CA THR A 115 -11.79 -15.46 10.52
C THR A 115 -11.05 -16.09 11.70
N SER A 116 -11.70 -17.05 12.35
CA SER A 116 -11.11 -17.85 13.42
C SER A 116 -10.99 -19.30 12.98
N ALA A 117 -9.87 -19.93 13.26
CA ALA A 117 -9.63 -21.34 12.97
C ALA A 117 -8.94 -22.02 14.14
N VAL A 118 -9.21 -23.32 14.29
CA VAL A 118 -8.43 -24.18 15.17
C VAL A 118 -7.17 -24.61 14.42
N SER A 119 -6.01 -24.43 15.04
CA SER A 119 -4.76 -25.02 14.55
C SER A 119 -4.40 -26.22 15.40
N THR A 120 -4.29 -27.38 14.75
CA THR A 120 -3.81 -28.63 15.35
C THR A 120 -2.52 -29.03 14.65
N ASP A 121 -1.43 -29.16 15.40
CA ASP A 121 -0.19 -29.71 14.85
C ASP A 121 -0.28 -31.24 14.83
N ALA A 122 0.08 -31.85 13.69
CA ALA A 122 -0.03 -33.30 13.48
C ALA A 122 1.05 -34.04 14.30
N GLY A 123 0.81 -34.18 15.60
CA GLY A 123 1.74 -34.84 16.53
C GLY A 123 1.64 -34.33 17.98
N VAL A 124 0.90 -33.25 18.24
CA VAL A 124 0.77 -32.65 19.57
C VAL A 124 -0.72 -32.42 19.88
N THR A 125 -1.21 -32.90 21.02
CA THR A 125 -2.61 -32.72 21.48
C THR A 125 -2.90 -31.31 22.02
N ILE A 126 -2.19 -30.29 21.52
CA ILE A 126 -2.42 -28.90 21.89
C ILE A 126 -3.24 -28.29 20.75
N SER A 127 -4.50 -28.02 21.03
CA SER A 127 -5.38 -27.22 20.19
C SER A 127 -5.18 -25.75 20.56
N ALA A 128 -4.94 -24.89 19.57
CA ALA A 128 -4.88 -23.44 19.77
C ALA A 128 -5.79 -22.74 18.78
N CYS A 129 -6.48 -21.70 19.27
CA CYS A 129 -7.26 -20.81 18.42
C CYS A 129 -6.35 -19.80 17.73
N ILE A 130 -6.51 -19.67 16.41
CA ILE A 130 -5.82 -18.67 15.58
C ILE A 130 -6.86 -17.74 14.99
N ILE A 131 -6.53 -16.45 14.99
CA ILE A 131 -7.30 -15.41 14.32
C ILE A 131 -6.52 -15.00 13.08
N SER A 132 -7.13 -15.19 11.92
CA SER A 132 -6.64 -14.73 10.62
C SER A 132 -7.37 -13.46 10.22
N ILE A 133 -6.61 -12.43 9.84
CA ILE A 133 -7.14 -11.18 9.30
C ILE A 133 -6.55 -11.00 7.90
N HIS A 134 -7.44 -10.77 6.94
CA HIS A 134 -7.10 -10.41 5.57
C HIS A 134 -7.69 -9.03 5.25
N ALA A 135 -6.89 -8.16 4.66
CA ALA A 135 -7.33 -6.85 4.21
C ALA A 135 -6.84 -6.56 2.80
N GLU A 136 -7.72 -5.93 2.03
CA GLU A 136 -7.44 -5.50 0.66
C GLU A 136 -7.61 -3.98 0.53
N ALA A 137 -6.74 -3.34 -0.25
CA ALA A 137 -6.87 -1.92 -0.57
C ALA A 137 -6.38 -1.65 -1.98
N ASP A 138 -7.08 -0.81 -2.73
CA ASP A 138 -6.61 -0.42 -4.06
C ASP A 138 -5.55 0.66 -3.95
N PHE A 139 -4.40 0.42 -4.60
CA PHE A 139 -3.27 1.32 -4.60
C PHE A 139 -3.65 2.71 -5.13
N ALA A 140 -3.33 3.74 -4.35
CA ALA A 140 -3.57 5.12 -4.72
C ALA A 140 -2.27 5.82 -5.11
N GLY A 141 -2.15 6.25 -6.36
CA GLY A 141 -0.97 6.92 -6.89
C GLY A 141 -0.78 8.36 -6.39
N ILE A 142 0.29 9.01 -6.86
CA ILE A 142 0.59 10.43 -6.53
C ILE A 142 -0.45 11.43 -7.10
N PHE A 143 -1.22 11.01 -8.11
CA PHE A 143 -2.22 11.85 -8.79
C PHE A 143 -3.61 11.80 -8.14
N GLY A 144 -3.75 11.13 -7.01
CA GLY A 144 -4.99 11.03 -6.23
C GLY A 144 -5.55 9.60 -6.18
N PRO A 145 -6.50 9.34 -5.27
CA PRO A 145 -7.04 8.01 -5.03
C PRO A 145 -8.01 7.52 -6.11
N GLU A 146 -8.59 8.45 -6.88
CA GLU A 146 -9.49 8.16 -8.02
C GLU A 146 -8.71 7.86 -9.31
N TYR A 147 -7.41 8.19 -9.34
CA TYR A 147 -6.52 8.05 -10.48
C TYR A 147 -5.44 7.02 -10.15
N SER A 148 -5.76 5.74 -10.33
CA SER A 148 -4.73 4.68 -10.35
C SER A 148 -3.80 4.94 -11.54
N ILE A 149 -2.57 5.41 -11.27
CA ILE A 149 -1.53 5.77 -12.26
C ILE A 149 -1.96 7.04 -13.07
N PRO A 150 -1.07 7.99 -13.41
CA PRO A 150 -1.48 9.12 -14.24
C PRO A 150 -2.11 8.63 -15.55
N PRO A 151 -3.11 9.32 -16.12
CA PRO A 151 -3.57 9.08 -17.47
C PRO A 151 -2.49 9.51 -18.46
N ILE A 152 -1.41 8.74 -18.54
CA ILE A 152 -0.61 8.65 -19.75
C ILE A 152 -1.52 8.00 -20.79
N PRO A 153 -1.71 8.62 -21.97
CA PRO A 153 -2.51 8.03 -23.03
C PRO A 153 -1.83 6.69 -23.37
N PHE A 154 -2.44 5.58 -22.92
CA PHE A 154 -2.06 4.16 -23.08
C PHE A 154 -1.97 3.34 -21.76
N ILE A 155 -1.90 3.93 -20.55
CA ILE A 155 -1.74 3.16 -19.29
C ILE A 155 -2.56 3.74 -18.11
N GLY A 156 -3.91 3.65 -18.14
CA GLY A 156 -4.72 3.78 -16.91
C GLY A 156 -5.95 4.71 -16.94
N SER A 157 -7.14 4.13 -17.16
CA SER A 157 -8.34 4.21 -16.32
C SER A 157 -9.30 3.12 -16.84
N THR A 158 -10.06 2.45 -15.98
CA THR A 158 -10.99 1.37 -16.37
C THR A 158 -12.10 1.84 -17.33
N GLY A 159 -12.30 3.16 -17.49
CA GLY A 159 -13.23 3.76 -18.44
C GLY A 159 -12.61 4.12 -19.81
N THR A 160 -11.30 3.99 -20.01
CA THR A 160 -10.63 4.45 -21.24
C THR A 160 -9.53 3.48 -21.74
N GLY A 161 -9.60 2.20 -21.35
CA GLY A 161 -8.69 1.16 -21.85
C GLY A 161 -7.35 1.07 -21.11
N GLY A 162 -7.31 1.42 -19.82
CA GLY A 162 -6.13 1.24 -18.98
C GLY A 162 -5.99 -0.14 -18.34
N LEU A 163 -4.87 -0.35 -17.64
CA LEU A 163 -4.66 -1.51 -16.77
C LEU A 163 -5.65 -1.48 -15.60
N SER A 164 -6.04 -2.66 -15.12
CA SER A 164 -6.83 -2.79 -13.87
C SER A 164 -6.08 -2.18 -12.69
N ALA A 165 -6.81 -1.71 -11.68
CA ALA A 165 -6.21 -1.20 -10.45
C ALA A 165 -5.32 -2.27 -9.79
N ILE A 166 -4.20 -1.83 -9.21
CA ILE A 166 -3.31 -2.72 -8.44
C ILE A 166 -3.89 -2.83 -7.03
N THR A 167 -4.31 -4.02 -6.64
CA THR A 167 -4.82 -4.29 -5.29
C THR A 167 -3.69 -4.78 -4.39
N LEU A 168 -3.57 -4.11 -3.24
CA LEU A 168 -2.66 -4.41 -2.15
C LEU A 168 -3.33 -5.42 -1.20
N ASN A 169 -2.59 -6.43 -0.76
CA ASN A 169 -3.13 -7.50 0.08
C ASN A 169 -2.23 -7.73 1.29
N ALA A 170 -2.85 -7.75 2.48
CA ALA A 170 -2.14 -8.11 3.71
C ALA A 170 -2.92 -9.17 4.49
N GLU A 171 -2.23 -10.26 4.83
CA GLU A 171 -2.74 -11.31 5.70
C GLU A 171 -1.84 -11.46 6.93
N THR A 172 -2.46 -11.62 8.10
CA THR A 172 -1.75 -11.95 9.33
C THR A 172 -2.53 -12.97 10.14
N GLN A 173 -1.80 -13.75 10.93
CA GLN A 173 -2.35 -14.77 11.80
C GLN A 173 -1.73 -14.61 13.19
N GLU A 174 -2.58 -14.51 14.20
CA GLU A 174 -2.15 -14.40 15.60
C GLU A 174 -2.86 -15.45 16.45
N ARG A 175 -2.14 -16.00 17.43
CA ARG A 175 -2.71 -16.95 18.38
C ARG A 175 -3.60 -16.19 19.37
N TYR A 176 -4.80 -16.71 19.62
CA TYR A 176 -5.70 -16.19 20.63
C TYR A 176 -5.23 -16.51 22.05
N THR A 177 -5.30 -15.51 22.93
CA THR A 177 -4.86 -15.56 24.34
C THR A 177 -5.81 -14.81 25.29
N GLY A 178 -6.95 -14.33 24.79
CA GLY A 178 -7.94 -13.58 25.56
C GLY A 178 -8.89 -14.49 26.34
N GLU A 179 -8.36 -15.23 27.31
CA GLU A 179 -9.14 -16.01 28.27
C GLU A 179 -9.44 -15.22 29.56
#